data_AF-A0A0B2X9Q8-F1
#
_entry.id   AF-A0A0B2X9Q8-F1
#
_cell.length_a   1.000
_cell.length_b   1.000
_cell.length_c   1.000
_cell.angle_alpha   90.00
_cell.angle_beta   90.00
_cell.angle_gamma   90.00
#
_symmetry.space_group_name_H-M   'P 1'
#
loop_
_entity.id
_entity.type
_entity.pdbx_description
1 polymer ?
#
loop_
_entity_poly.entity_id
_entity_poly.type
_entity_poly.pdbx_seq_one_letter_code
_entity_poly.pdbx_strand_id
1 'polypeptide(L)'
;MLRSAFLLPSWCRISCLGLIVFLLLAGLALIERDGGLFHGALGDSSTVSSGFLSKFRKQPGSPQANGIILSAADISSYRDAIFNTSSKTLDRLECPAINATRYQTLKQVASSSAKIEYVFPLNLRQNLPLLPTLLGSIVEAIRFLGPERCALSIVEGNSPDGTFEVLEAIRPDLERLGVSYFCRTTALNPSQDDRIEKLAALRNAALQPVLDIPDMLSPSSTVVFLNDVLACAEDILELALQLRLLGADMTCAMDWEITEPPRFYDVWIGRSILGDTFWDIPANMSWDKALDLFSNEPETAKRFGHHLPFQVFACWNGGVSFRMQPLLEGLRFRAPNFTAGECVQGEPQLFCAELWYRGHGKIAVVPAVNFGYSNGGYDYIKKNVGFVSDWVRDQSPTTSHINWVGPPDEVKCIEPWSKQFWQPWNAGLEARQ
;
A
#
# COMPACT_ATOMS: atom_id res chain seq x y z
N MET A 1 14.74 42.26 -15.66
CA MET A 1 14.55 41.78 -17.05
C MET A 1 15.05 40.34 -17.10
N LEU A 2 14.33 39.47 -17.83
CA LEU A 2 14.48 38.00 -18.00
C LEU A 2 14.11 37.19 -16.73
N ARG A 3 12.86 36.71 -16.55
CA ARG A 3 12.12 35.58 -17.18
C ARG A 3 12.82 34.22 -17.07
N SER A 4 12.35 33.41 -16.12
CA SER A 4 12.41 31.94 -16.17
C SER A 4 11.05 31.40 -15.71
N ALA A 5 10.37 30.72 -16.62
CA ALA A 5 9.08 30.09 -16.42
C ALA A 5 9.29 28.72 -15.77
N PHE A 6 8.59 28.45 -14.68
CA PHE A 6 8.50 27.13 -14.05
C PHE A 6 7.26 26.40 -14.58
N LEU A 7 7.48 25.23 -15.18
CA LEU A 7 6.46 24.22 -15.44
C LEU A 7 6.23 23.44 -14.13
N LEU A 8 5.03 23.59 -13.56
CA LEU A 8 4.53 22.78 -12.47
C LEU A 8 3.91 21.47 -13.03
N PRO A 9 4.01 20.34 -12.32
CA PRO A 9 3.24 19.14 -12.65
C PRO A 9 1.74 19.43 -12.55
N SER A 10 1.03 19.09 -13.60
CA SER A 10 -0.39 19.31 -13.83
C SER A 10 -1.26 18.34 -13.02
N TRP A 11 -1.30 18.49 -11.70
CA TRP A 11 -2.29 17.83 -10.83
C TRP A 11 -2.68 18.73 -9.65
N CYS A 12 -2.82 20.04 -9.89
CA CYS A 12 -3.44 20.95 -8.93
C CYS A 12 -3.80 22.27 -9.63
N ARG A 13 -4.84 22.28 -10.47
CA ARG A 13 -5.58 23.47 -10.94
C ARG A 13 -6.72 23.02 -11.87
N ILE A 14 -7.87 23.70 -11.77
CA ILE A 14 -9.12 23.59 -12.57
C ILE A 14 -10.13 22.58 -11.92
N SER A 15 -11.31 22.94 -11.41
CA SER A 15 -12.14 24.15 -11.58
C SER A 15 -13.06 24.40 -10.37
N CYS A 16 -12.98 25.62 -9.84
CA CYS A 16 -14.13 26.36 -9.29
C CYS A 16 -14.66 27.22 -10.45
N LEU A 17 -15.94 27.07 -10.81
CA LEU A 17 -16.88 28.04 -11.42
C LEU A 17 -17.82 27.34 -12.44
N GLY A 18 -19.11 27.34 -12.10
CA GLY A 18 -20.22 27.32 -13.06
C GLY A 18 -21.00 26.01 -13.17
N LEU A 19 -22.10 25.87 -12.43
CA LEU A 19 -23.44 26.11 -13.00
C LEU A 19 -24.53 26.06 -11.92
N ILE A 20 -25.33 27.12 -11.88
CA ILE A 20 -26.62 27.22 -11.19
C ILE A 20 -27.72 26.94 -12.23
N VAL A 21 -28.80 26.28 -11.79
CA VAL A 21 -30.14 26.08 -12.43
C VAL A 21 -30.28 24.93 -13.44
N PHE A 22 -30.98 23.85 -13.04
CA PHE A 22 -32.38 23.59 -13.45
C PHE A 22 -33.00 22.41 -12.70
N LEU A 23 -34.19 22.66 -12.14
CA LEU A 23 -35.09 21.72 -11.46
C LEU A 23 -36.23 21.32 -12.42
N LEU A 24 -36.80 20.14 -12.15
CA LEU A 24 -38.11 19.61 -12.57
C LEU A 24 -38.27 19.09 -14.02
N LEU A 25 -38.48 17.78 -14.14
CA LEU A 25 -39.83 17.23 -14.35
C LEU A 25 -39.85 15.71 -14.09
N ALA A 26 -40.80 15.31 -13.24
CA ALA A 26 -41.20 13.94 -13.01
C ALA A 26 -42.10 13.44 -14.16
N GLY A 27 -42.05 12.13 -14.43
CA GLY A 27 -43.00 11.45 -15.31
C GLY A 27 -42.93 9.95 -15.11
N LEU A 28 -43.93 9.39 -14.42
CA LEU A 28 -44.15 7.96 -14.20
C LEU A 28 -44.31 7.19 -15.52
N ALA A 29 -43.85 5.93 -15.53
CA ALA A 29 -44.61 4.82 -16.11
C ALA A 29 -44.24 3.49 -15.43
N LEU A 30 -45.28 2.70 -15.17
CA LEU A 30 -45.38 1.46 -14.40
C LEU A 30 -45.57 0.27 -15.37
N ILE A 31 -45.34 -0.97 -14.87
CA ILE A 31 -45.80 -2.29 -15.35
C ILE A 31 -44.94 -2.87 -16.51
N GLU A 32 -44.43 -4.12 -16.49
CA GLU A 32 -45.10 -5.41 -16.25
C GLU A 32 -44.14 -6.55 -15.83
N ARG A 33 -44.70 -7.56 -15.15
CA ARG A 33 -44.11 -8.84 -14.75
C ARG A 33 -44.06 -9.83 -15.91
N ASP A 34 -43.07 -10.74 -15.89
CA ASP A 34 -43.18 -12.19 -16.12
C ASP A 34 -41.80 -12.82 -15.77
N GLY A 35 -41.63 -13.94 -15.08
CA GLY A 35 -42.49 -15.11 -14.90
C GLY A 35 -41.88 -16.29 -15.66
N GLY A 36 -40.96 -17.05 -15.07
CA GLY A 36 -40.36 -18.21 -15.75
C GLY A 36 -39.51 -19.12 -14.86
N LEU A 37 -40.16 -20.13 -14.27
CA LEU A 37 -39.56 -21.33 -13.67
C LEU A 37 -38.80 -22.16 -14.72
N PHE A 38 -37.71 -22.84 -14.33
CA PHE A 38 -37.43 -24.20 -14.81
C PHE A 38 -36.75 -25.07 -13.74
N HIS A 39 -37.26 -26.29 -13.65
CA HIS A 39 -36.88 -27.38 -12.74
C HIS A 39 -35.48 -27.95 -13.00
N GLY A 40 -34.91 -28.53 -11.95
CA GLY A 40 -33.64 -29.26 -11.98
C GLY A 40 -33.74 -30.71 -12.45
N ALA A 41 -32.56 -31.33 -12.59
CA ALA A 41 -32.38 -32.78 -12.64
C ALA A 41 -31.02 -33.16 -12.03
N LEU A 42 -31.06 -34.19 -11.19
CA LEU A 42 -29.96 -34.91 -10.56
C LEU A 42 -29.28 -35.86 -11.56
N GLY A 43 -27.99 -36.17 -11.37
CA GLY A 43 -27.28 -37.24 -12.07
C GLY A 43 -25.80 -37.36 -11.65
N ASP A 44 -25.40 -38.57 -11.30
CA ASP A 44 -24.24 -39.00 -10.50
C ASP A 44 -22.81 -38.82 -11.03
N SER A 45 -21.90 -38.72 -10.04
CA SER A 45 -20.55 -39.32 -9.89
C SER A 45 -19.89 -40.01 -11.08
N SER A 46 -18.72 -39.49 -11.52
CA SER A 46 -17.39 -40.13 -11.41
C SER A 46 -16.42 -39.66 -12.51
N THR A 47 -15.48 -38.76 -12.18
CA THR A 47 -14.11 -38.73 -12.75
C THR A 47 -13.31 -37.66 -12.03
N VAL A 48 -12.43 -38.11 -11.13
CA VAL A 48 -11.38 -37.29 -10.50
C VAL A 48 -10.17 -37.30 -11.43
N SER A 49 -9.53 -36.12 -11.52
CA SER A 49 -8.20 -35.84 -12.09
C SER A 49 -8.20 -35.15 -13.47
N SER A 50 -7.36 -34.10 -13.54
CA SER A 50 -6.89 -33.35 -14.72
C SER A 50 -7.72 -32.18 -15.33
N GLY A 51 -8.55 -31.47 -14.55
CA GLY A 51 -9.47 -30.45 -15.12
C GLY A 51 -9.40 -29.00 -14.62
N PHE A 52 -8.42 -28.57 -13.81
CA PHE A 52 -8.51 -27.26 -13.11
C PHE A 52 -7.62 -26.11 -13.64
N LEU A 53 -6.99 -26.24 -14.82
CA LEU A 53 -6.06 -25.22 -15.34
C LEU A 53 -6.44 -24.55 -16.68
N SER A 54 -7.71 -24.58 -17.13
CA SER A 54 -8.03 -24.01 -18.46
C SER A 54 -9.26 -23.07 -18.57
N LYS A 55 -9.69 -22.39 -17.51
CA LYS A 55 -10.77 -21.38 -17.63
C LYS A 55 -10.43 -20.05 -16.96
N PHE A 56 -9.42 -19.37 -17.50
CA PHE A 56 -9.34 -17.90 -17.39
C PHE A 56 -9.33 -17.32 -18.80
N ARG A 57 -10.54 -17.04 -19.29
CA ARG A 57 -10.77 -16.43 -20.59
C ARG A 57 -10.38 -14.95 -20.49
N LYS A 58 -9.39 -14.55 -21.29
CA LYS A 58 -9.02 -13.15 -21.57
C LYS A 58 -10.30 -12.35 -21.86
N GLN A 59 -10.69 -11.43 -20.99
CA GLN A 59 -11.68 -10.41 -21.33
C GLN A 59 -10.95 -9.37 -22.18
N PRO A 60 -11.38 -9.07 -23.42
CA PRO A 60 -10.73 -8.08 -24.25
C PRO A 60 -11.03 -6.69 -23.67
N GLY A 61 -10.02 -6.08 -23.03
CA GLY A 61 -10.05 -4.65 -22.72
C GLY A 61 -10.14 -3.84 -24.01
N SER A 62 -10.94 -2.77 -24.00
CA SER A 62 -11.02 -1.81 -25.10
C SER A 62 -9.64 -1.21 -25.40
N PRO A 63 -9.18 -1.13 -26.66
CA PRO A 63 -7.91 -0.51 -27.00
C PRO A 63 -7.97 0.99 -26.71
N GLN A 64 -7.21 1.48 -25.74
CA GLN A 64 -6.93 2.93 -25.65
C GLN A 64 -5.96 3.30 -26.76
N ALA A 65 -6.38 4.21 -27.65
CA ALA A 65 -5.71 4.51 -28.91
C ALA A 65 -4.39 5.32 -28.81
N ASN A 66 -3.87 5.59 -27.60
CA ASN A 66 -2.68 6.46 -27.39
C ASN A 66 -1.64 5.88 -26.40
N GLY A 67 -1.56 4.56 -26.25
CA GLY A 67 -0.52 3.91 -25.42
C GLY A 67 0.85 3.89 -26.09
N ILE A 68 1.92 4.08 -25.31
CA ILE A 68 3.30 3.82 -25.72
C ILE A 68 3.45 2.30 -25.91
N ILE A 69 3.77 1.89 -27.13
CA ILE A 69 4.16 0.50 -27.41
C ILE A 69 5.66 0.40 -27.18
N LEU A 70 6.08 -0.25 -26.10
CA LEU A 70 7.49 -0.52 -25.84
C LEU A 70 8.06 -1.49 -26.88
N SER A 71 9.31 -1.26 -27.28
CA SER A 71 10.01 -2.23 -28.13
C SER A 71 10.39 -3.47 -27.32
N ALA A 72 10.60 -4.60 -28.00
CA ALA A 72 11.08 -5.83 -27.33
C ALA A 72 12.44 -5.62 -26.63
N ALA A 73 13.28 -4.72 -27.14
CA ALA A 73 14.56 -4.36 -26.53
C ALA A 73 14.35 -3.55 -25.23
N ASP A 74 13.38 -2.64 -25.20
CA ASP A 74 13.06 -1.87 -23.99
C ASP A 74 12.51 -2.80 -22.91
N ILE A 75 11.53 -3.65 -23.26
CA ILE A 75 10.95 -4.64 -22.33
C ILE A 75 12.06 -5.54 -21.75
N SER A 76 13.00 -6.00 -22.59
CA SER A 76 14.14 -6.80 -22.14
C SER A 76 15.05 -6.02 -21.19
N SER A 77 15.31 -4.74 -21.46
CA SER A 77 16.12 -3.87 -20.60
C SER A 77 15.50 -3.68 -19.21
N TYR A 78 14.17 -3.50 -19.14
CA TYR A 78 13.44 -3.42 -17.87
C TYR A 78 13.48 -4.76 -17.11
N ARG A 79 13.18 -5.86 -17.80
CA ARG A 79 13.25 -7.22 -17.21
C ARG A 79 14.64 -7.49 -16.64
N ASP A 80 15.68 -7.23 -17.40
CA ASP A 80 17.06 -7.46 -16.98
C ASP A 80 17.43 -6.56 -15.79
N ALA A 81 16.98 -5.29 -15.75
CA ALA A 81 17.21 -4.39 -14.62
C ALA A 81 16.51 -4.84 -13.32
N ILE A 82 15.33 -5.47 -13.43
CA ILE A 82 14.58 -6.02 -12.28
C ILE A 82 15.29 -7.25 -11.70
N PHE A 83 15.78 -8.16 -12.55
CA PHE A 83 16.39 -9.42 -12.05
C PHE A 83 17.89 -9.34 -11.78
N ASN A 84 18.60 -8.33 -12.31
CA ASN A 84 20.04 -8.14 -12.15
C ASN A 84 20.37 -6.85 -11.40
N THR A 85 20.69 -6.97 -10.11
CA THR A 85 21.11 -5.87 -9.21
C THR A 85 22.47 -5.25 -9.56
N SER A 86 23.14 -5.70 -10.63
CA SER A 86 24.33 -5.07 -11.19
C SER A 86 24.10 -4.39 -12.55
N SER A 87 22.90 -4.54 -13.14
CA SER A 87 22.58 -3.87 -14.40
C SER A 87 22.65 -2.34 -14.26
N LYS A 88 23.24 -1.69 -15.26
CA LYS A 88 23.31 -0.22 -15.39
C LYS A 88 22.59 0.27 -16.65
N THR A 89 21.72 -0.57 -17.23
CA THR A 89 20.98 -0.27 -18.46
C THR A 89 19.90 0.79 -18.27
N LEU A 90 19.34 0.89 -17.06
CA LEU A 90 18.31 1.84 -16.67
C LEU A 90 18.70 2.49 -15.35
N ASP A 91 18.30 3.75 -15.18
CA ASP A 91 18.47 4.46 -13.92
C ASP A 91 17.67 3.77 -12.81
N ARG A 92 18.32 3.54 -11.66
CA ARG A 92 17.68 3.02 -10.46
C ARG A 92 18.40 3.51 -9.21
N LEU A 93 17.71 3.44 -8.08
CA LEU A 93 18.31 3.76 -6.79
C LEU A 93 19.46 2.81 -6.48
N GLU A 94 20.59 3.37 -6.03
CA GLU A 94 21.68 2.57 -5.48
C GLU A 94 21.36 2.19 -4.04
N CYS A 95 20.95 0.93 -3.86
CA CYS A 95 20.58 0.40 -2.55
C CYS A 95 21.75 -0.26 -1.83
N PRO A 96 21.85 -0.11 -0.50
CA PRO A 96 22.78 -0.90 0.31
C PRO A 96 22.51 -2.40 0.19
N ALA A 97 23.58 -3.20 0.27
CA ALA A 97 23.47 -4.65 0.27
C ALA A 97 22.74 -5.15 1.53
N ILE A 98 21.94 -6.20 1.37
CA ILE A 98 21.21 -6.81 2.50
C ILE A 98 22.19 -7.26 3.60
N ASN A 99 21.98 -6.75 4.82
CA ASN A 99 22.65 -7.27 6.01
C ASN A 99 22.04 -8.62 6.42
N ALA A 100 22.62 -9.70 5.90
CA ALA A 100 22.09 -11.05 6.10
C ALA A 100 21.97 -11.42 7.59
N THR A 101 22.90 -10.98 8.44
CA THR A 101 22.89 -11.25 9.89
C THR A 101 21.68 -10.61 10.56
N ARG A 102 21.38 -9.34 10.24
CA ARG A 102 20.24 -8.61 10.82
C ARG A 102 18.91 -9.29 10.50
N TYR A 103 18.73 -9.71 9.25
CA TYR A 103 17.46 -10.25 8.77
C TYR A 103 17.36 -11.77 8.83
N GLN A 104 18.36 -12.46 9.41
CA GLN A 104 18.43 -13.93 9.41
C GLN A 104 17.20 -14.60 10.04
N THR A 105 16.59 -13.98 11.05
CA THR A 105 15.40 -14.50 11.74
C THR A 105 14.14 -14.52 10.85
N LEU A 106 14.10 -13.72 9.79
CA LEU A 106 13.02 -13.77 8.80
C LEU A 106 13.04 -15.09 8.01
N LYS A 107 14.22 -15.70 7.85
CA LYS A 107 14.35 -17.00 7.19
C LYS A 107 13.85 -18.16 8.05
N GLN A 108 13.72 -17.98 9.36
CA GLN A 108 13.25 -19.04 10.26
C GLN A 108 11.75 -19.27 10.06
N VAL A 109 11.38 -20.52 9.76
CA VAL A 109 10.01 -20.97 9.53
C VAL A 109 9.31 -21.11 10.88
N ALA A 110 8.19 -20.40 11.06
CA ALA A 110 7.41 -20.46 12.32
C ALA A 110 6.55 -21.75 12.43
N SER A 111 6.19 -22.39 11.31
CA SER A 111 5.42 -23.63 11.25
C SER A 111 5.59 -24.31 9.88
N SER A 112 5.74 -25.63 9.84
CA SER A 112 5.98 -26.42 8.62
C SER A 112 4.75 -26.63 7.72
N SER A 113 3.60 -26.02 8.03
CA SER A 113 2.34 -26.26 7.31
C SER A 113 2.01 -25.23 6.23
N ALA A 114 2.39 -23.96 6.41
CA ALA A 114 2.10 -22.90 5.45
C ALA A 114 3.17 -22.85 4.36
N LYS A 115 2.73 -22.81 3.10
CA LYS A 115 3.65 -22.71 1.95
C LYS A 115 4.01 -21.26 1.64
N ILE A 116 3.15 -20.30 1.95
CA ILE A 116 3.39 -18.87 1.70
C ILE A 116 3.48 -18.11 3.02
N GLU A 117 4.67 -17.61 3.34
CA GLU A 117 4.93 -16.81 4.54
C GLU A 117 4.95 -15.30 4.28
N TYR A 118 5.27 -14.88 3.05
CA TYR A 118 5.37 -13.47 2.69
C TYR A 118 4.51 -13.17 1.47
N VAL A 119 3.70 -12.12 1.57
CA VAL A 119 2.81 -11.68 0.48
C VAL A 119 3.12 -10.24 0.15
N PHE A 120 3.41 -9.95 -1.11
CA PHE A 120 3.75 -8.62 -1.62
C PHE A 120 2.62 -8.13 -2.54
N PRO A 121 1.55 -7.53 -2.00
CA PRO A 121 0.52 -6.88 -2.80
C PRO A 121 0.97 -5.48 -3.25
N LEU A 122 0.67 -5.13 -4.51
CA LEU A 122 0.88 -3.79 -5.06
C LEU A 122 -0.29 -3.36 -5.95
N ASN A 123 -0.57 -2.07 -5.96
CA ASN A 123 -1.39 -1.41 -6.96
C ASN A 123 -0.50 -0.47 -7.78
N LEU A 124 -0.41 -0.69 -9.10
CA LEU A 124 0.49 0.08 -9.97
C LEU A 124 -0.29 0.70 -11.13
N ARG A 125 0.02 1.94 -11.48
CA ARG A 125 -0.45 2.63 -12.67
C ARG A 125 0.58 3.68 -13.09
N GLN A 126 1.04 3.59 -14.33
CA GLN A 126 2.02 4.50 -14.95
C GLN A 126 3.36 4.54 -14.18
N ASN A 127 3.83 3.37 -13.77
CA ASN A 127 5.02 3.23 -12.93
C ASN A 127 6.22 2.65 -13.68
N LEU A 128 6.22 2.66 -15.03
CA LEU A 128 7.32 2.09 -15.82
C LEU A 128 8.71 2.55 -15.31
N PRO A 129 8.95 3.84 -15.04
CA PRO A 129 10.26 4.31 -14.56
C PRO A 129 10.64 3.84 -13.14
N LEU A 130 9.68 3.35 -12.36
CA LEU A 130 9.88 2.87 -10.99
C LEU A 130 10.22 1.39 -10.93
N LEU A 131 9.76 0.61 -11.92
CA LEU A 131 9.84 -0.85 -11.90
C LEU A 131 11.26 -1.38 -11.65
N PRO A 132 12.34 -0.83 -12.26
CA PRO A 132 13.70 -1.32 -12.02
C PRO A 132 14.13 -1.27 -10.55
N THR A 133 13.70 -0.23 -9.82
CA THR A 133 14.02 -0.10 -8.39
C THR A 133 13.02 -0.88 -7.55
N LEU A 134 11.72 -0.61 -7.71
CA LEU A 134 10.68 -1.18 -6.84
C LEU A 134 10.62 -2.70 -6.96
N LEU A 135 10.47 -3.24 -8.18
CA LEU A 135 10.40 -4.69 -8.37
C LEU A 135 11.77 -5.34 -8.21
N GLY A 136 12.87 -4.64 -8.55
CA GLY A 136 14.22 -5.12 -8.28
C GLY A 136 14.46 -5.39 -6.79
N SER A 137 14.10 -4.44 -5.94
CA SER A 137 14.19 -4.57 -4.48
C SER A 137 13.26 -5.63 -3.91
N ILE A 138 12.04 -5.77 -4.44
CA ILE A 138 11.13 -6.85 -4.06
C ILE A 138 11.72 -8.21 -4.45
N VAL A 139 12.25 -8.36 -5.67
CA VAL A 139 12.88 -9.61 -6.11
C VAL A 139 14.11 -9.95 -5.26
N GLU A 140 14.91 -8.94 -4.90
CA GLU A 140 16.07 -9.13 -4.00
C GLU A 140 15.63 -9.59 -2.60
N ALA A 141 14.59 -8.96 -2.02
CA ALA A 141 14.01 -9.38 -0.75
C ALA A 141 13.41 -10.79 -0.83
N ILE A 142 12.71 -11.13 -1.90
CA ILE A 142 12.15 -12.48 -2.15
C ILE A 142 13.26 -13.53 -2.22
N ARG A 143 14.35 -13.26 -2.96
CA ARG A 143 15.51 -14.14 -3.03
C ARG A 143 16.13 -14.36 -1.65
N PHE A 144 16.16 -13.31 -0.82
CA PHE A 144 16.63 -13.43 0.55
C PHE A 144 15.67 -14.26 1.41
N LEU A 145 14.36 -14.03 1.38
CA LEU A 145 13.38 -14.71 2.22
C LEU A 145 13.15 -16.18 1.84
N GLY A 146 13.41 -16.53 0.58
CA GLY A 146 13.11 -17.83 0.00
C GLY A 146 11.94 -17.70 -0.98
N PRO A 147 12.18 -17.79 -2.30
CA PRO A 147 11.15 -17.53 -3.31
C PRO A 147 9.88 -18.38 -3.18
N GLU A 148 10.01 -19.66 -2.85
CA GLU A 148 8.87 -20.58 -2.68
C GLU A 148 7.94 -20.21 -1.52
N ARG A 149 8.44 -19.39 -0.57
CA ARG A 149 7.67 -18.87 0.57
C ARG A 149 6.97 -17.54 0.27
N CYS A 150 7.10 -17.03 -0.95
CA CYS A 150 6.67 -15.70 -1.33
C CYS A 150 5.57 -15.73 -2.39
N ALA A 151 4.59 -14.84 -2.24
CA ALA A 151 3.63 -14.49 -3.28
C ALA A 151 3.77 -13.02 -3.65
N LEU A 152 3.76 -12.71 -4.94
CA LEU A 152 3.74 -11.34 -5.48
C LEU A 152 2.42 -11.15 -6.21
N SER A 153 1.62 -10.17 -5.79
CA SER A 153 0.27 -9.93 -6.33
C SER A 153 0.11 -8.48 -6.75
N ILE A 154 -0.01 -8.25 -8.06
CA ILE A 154 -0.05 -6.91 -8.64
C ILE A 154 -1.39 -6.68 -9.32
N VAL A 155 -2.04 -5.58 -8.97
CA VAL A 155 -3.15 -5.02 -9.75
C VAL A 155 -2.63 -3.82 -10.52
N GLU A 156 -2.68 -3.93 -11.84
CA GLU A 156 -2.23 -2.93 -12.79
C GLU A 156 -3.44 -2.12 -13.30
N GLY A 157 -3.35 -0.80 -13.25
CA GLY A 157 -4.44 0.12 -13.54
C GLY A 157 -4.65 0.46 -15.02
N ASN A 158 -4.34 -0.40 -15.97
CA ASN A 158 -4.41 -0.14 -17.42
C ASN A 158 -3.56 1.09 -17.84
N SER A 159 -2.25 0.96 -17.66
CA SER A 159 -1.27 2.00 -17.93
C SER A 159 -0.97 2.16 -19.42
N PRO A 160 -0.93 3.40 -19.93
CA PRO A 160 -0.54 3.68 -21.32
C PRO A 160 0.97 3.78 -21.53
N ASP A 161 1.80 3.53 -20.52
CA ASP A 161 3.24 3.80 -20.57
C ASP A 161 4.11 2.56 -20.81
N GLY A 162 3.52 1.36 -20.88
CA GLY A 162 4.27 0.10 -20.98
C GLY A 162 4.44 -0.66 -19.66
N THR A 163 3.89 -0.15 -18.54
CA THR A 163 3.99 -0.80 -17.23
C THR A 163 3.48 -2.24 -17.28
N PHE A 164 2.31 -2.48 -17.88
CA PHE A 164 1.70 -3.80 -17.94
C PHE A 164 2.53 -4.80 -18.76
N GLU A 165 3.07 -4.35 -19.90
CA GLU A 165 3.89 -5.15 -20.80
C GLU A 165 5.14 -5.69 -20.09
N VAL A 166 5.78 -4.86 -19.26
CA VAL A 166 6.92 -5.29 -18.42
C VAL A 166 6.47 -6.26 -17.34
N LEU A 167 5.35 -6.00 -16.65
CA LEU A 167 4.82 -6.89 -15.61
C LEU A 167 4.49 -8.30 -16.16
N GLU A 168 3.94 -8.38 -17.36
CA GLU A 168 3.71 -9.67 -18.01
C GLU A 168 5.02 -10.34 -18.47
N ALA A 169 6.01 -9.55 -18.92
CA ALA A 169 7.29 -10.08 -19.40
C ALA A 169 8.16 -10.70 -18.29
N ILE A 170 8.00 -10.28 -17.02
CA ILE A 170 8.76 -10.83 -15.88
C ILE A 170 8.16 -12.13 -15.32
N ARG A 171 6.93 -12.50 -15.72
CA ARG A 171 6.21 -13.68 -15.20
C ARG A 171 7.03 -14.99 -15.28
N PRO A 172 7.62 -15.35 -16.44
CA PRO A 172 8.35 -16.62 -16.55
C PRO A 172 9.59 -16.68 -15.64
N ASP A 173 10.19 -15.53 -15.32
CA ASP A 173 11.36 -15.45 -14.45
C ASP A 173 10.96 -15.58 -12.97
N LEU A 174 9.85 -14.95 -12.56
CA LEU A 174 9.28 -15.13 -11.21
C LEU A 174 8.83 -16.57 -10.96
N GLU A 175 8.14 -17.17 -11.92
CA GLU A 175 7.68 -18.57 -11.83
C GLU A 175 8.87 -19.53 -11.77
N ARG A 176 9.94 -19.29 -12.54
CA ARG A 176 11.18 -20.09 -12.48
C ARG A 176 11.93 -19.94 -11.16
N LEU A 177 11.84 -18.76 -10.52
CA LEU A 177 12.36 -18.57 -9.17
C LEU A 177 11.55 -19.33 -8.12
N GLY A 178 10.32 -19.75 -8.42
CA GLY A 178 9.41 -20.43 -7.49
C GLY A 178 8.44 -19.47 -6.78
N VAL A 179 8.30 -18.22 -7.24
CA VAL A 179 7.39 -17.23 -6.65
C VAL A 179 5.96 -17.48 -7.15
N SER A 180 4.98 -17.44 -6.24
CA SER A 180 3.57 -17.42 -6.63
C SER A 180 3.20 -16.03 -7.18
N TYR A 181 3.16 -15.87 -8.50
CA TYR A 181 2.95 -14.56 -9.14
C TYR A 181 1.54 -14.37 -9.71
N PHE A 182 0.85 -13.35 -9.21
CA PHE A 182 -0.45 -12.90 -9.69
C PHE A 182 -0.32 -11.50 -10.29
N CYS A 183 -0.77 -11.31 -11.53
CA CYS A 183 -0.87 -10.00 -12.15
C CYS A 183 -2.22 -9.91 -12.84
N ARG A 184 -2.94 -8.81 -12.63
CA ARG A 184 -4.21 -8.55 -13.30
C ARG A 184 -4.37 -7.07 -13.60
N THR A 185 -5.07 -6.78 -14.69
CA THR A 185 -5.46 -5.41 -15.03
C THR A 185 -6.82 -5.07 -14.45
N THR A 186 -7.10 -3.78 -14.29
CA THR A 186 -8.41 -3.27 -13.90
C THR A 186 -8.75 -1.97 -14.63
N ALA A 187 -10.03 -1.78 -14.91
CA ALA A 187 -10.55 -0.53 -15.46
C ALA A 187 -10.96 0.48 -14.36
N LEU A 188 -10.84 0.11 -13.08
CA LEU A 188 -11.16 1.01 -11.97
C LEU A 188 -10.26 2.25 -12.02
N ASN A 189 -10.89 3.42 -12.08
CA ASN A 189 -10.21 4.70 -12.09
C ASN A 189 -10.61 5.52 -10.84
N PRO A 190 -9.74 5.64 -9.82
CA PRO A 190 -10.03 6.35 -8.58
C PRO A 190 -10.12 7.87 -8.75
N SER A 191 -9.75 8.41 -9.91
CA SER A 191 -9.92 9.84 -10.23
C SER A 191 -11.34 10.16 -10.75
N GLN A 192 -12.20 9.16 -10.89
CA GLN A 192 -13.62 9.31 -11.24
C GLN A 192 -14.46 8.81 -10.07
N ASP A 193 -15.64 9.38 -9.84
CA ASP A 193 -16.61 8.97 -8.80
C ASP A 193 -16.03 8.92 -7.37
N ASP A 194 -16.52 8.03 -6.51
CA ASP A 194 -16.02 7.86 -5.13
C ASP A 194 -14.59 7.30 -5.12
N ARG A 195 -13.63 8.21 -4.92
CA ARG A 195 -12.21 7.90 -4.87
C ARG A 195 -11.86 6.88 -3.79
N ILE A 196 -12.44 6.98 -2.60
CA ILE A 196 -12.06 6.16 -1.44
C ILE A 196 -12.58 4.74 -1.64
N GLU A 197 -13.82 4.58 -2.09
CA GLU A 197 -14.39 3.28 -2.43
C GLU A 197 -13.57 2.55 -3.50
N LYS A 198 -13.14 3.28 -4.55
CA LYS A 198 -12.32 2.69 -5.62
C LYS A 198 -10.92 2.32 -5.16
N LEU A 199 -10.27 3.13 -4.34
CA LEU A 199 -8.97 2.79 -3.75
C LEU A 199 -9.08 1.56 -2.86
N ALA A 200 -10.13 1.47 -2.04
CA ALA A 200 -10.42 0.28 -1.25
C ALA A 200 -10.61 -0.97 -2.12
N ALA A 201 -11.38 -0.87 -3.20
CA ALA A 201 -11.58 -1.96 -4.15
C ALA A 201 -10.27 -2.39 -4.82
N LEU A 202 -9.38 -1.46 -5.17
CA LEU A 202 -8.06 -1.74 -5.73
C LEU A 202 -7.16 -2.48 -4.74
N ARG A 203 -7.10 -2.06 -3.47
CA ARG A 203 -6.29 -2.73 -2.45
C ARG A 203 -6.80 -4.12 -2.12
N ASN A 204 -8.11 -4.27 -1.95
CA ASN A 204 -8.75 -5.58 -1.82
C ASN A 204 -8.44 -6.44 -3.04
N ALA A 205 -8.42 -5.86 -4.24
CA ALA A 205 -8.07 -6.57 -5.44
C ALA A 205 -6.61 -7.07 -5.46
N ALA A 206 -5.66 -6.34 -4.89
CA ALA A 206 -4.28 -6.84 -4.79
C ALA A 206 -4.15 -8.00 -3.80
N LEU A 207 -5.01 -8.07 -2.78
CA LEU A 207 -4.99 -9.13 -1.77
C LEU A 207 -5.76 -10.39 -2.21
N GLN A 208 -6.82 -10.23 -3.00
CA GLN A 208 -7.77 -11.31 -3.31
C GLN A 208 -7.13 -12.62 -3.81
N PRO A 209 -6.17 -12.63 -4.77
CA PRO A 209 -5.64 -13.88 -5.30
C PRO A 209 -5.01 -14.79 -4.24
N VAL A 210 -4.46 -14.19 -3.19
CA VAL A 210 -3.81 -14.94 -2.11
C VAL A 210 -4.83 -15.34 -1.05
N LEU A 211 -5.88 -14.55 -0.85
CA LEU A 211 -7.01 -14.89 0.01
C LEU A 211 -7.91 -15.99 -0.58
N ASP A 212 -7.85 -16.22 -1.90
CA ASP A 212 -8.53 -17.33 -2.59
C ASP A 212 -7.82 -18.68 -2.40
N ILE A 213 -6.62 -18.69 -1.81
CA ILE A 213 -5.85 -19.90 -1.47
C ILE A 213 -5.50 -19.95 0.02
N PRO A 214 -6.49 -19.85 0.93
CA PRO A 214 -6.25 -19.68 2.37
C PRO A 214 -5.47 -20.85 2.99
N ASP A 215 -5.59 -22.06 2.44
CA ASP A 215 -4.87 -23.26 2.89
C ASP A 215 -3.33 -23.15 2.71
N MET A 216 -2.87 -22.22 1.88
CA MET A 216 -1.44 -21.96 1.66
C MET A 216 -0.85 -20.96 2.65
N LEU A 217 -1.72 -20.25 3.40
CA LEU A 217 -1.37 -19.17 4.30
C LEU A 217 -1.47 -19.60 5.77
N SER A 218 -0.73 -18.92 6.63
CA SER A 218 -0.89 -18.97 8.08
C SER A 218 -1.45 -17.63 8.58
N PRO A 219 -2.18 -17.58 9.71
CA PRO A 219 -2.44 -16.33 10.42
C PRO A 219 -1.17 -15.50 10.69
N SER A 220 -0.02 -16.18 10.85
CA SER A 220 1.29 -15.55 11.06
C SER A 220 2.01 -15.12 9.77
N SER A 221 1.48 -15.42 8.59
CA SER A 221 2.05 -14.95 7.33
C SER A 221 2.08 -13.42 7.34
N THR A 222 3.13 -12.83 6.77
CA THR A 222 3.35 -11.39 6.72
C THR A 222 2.95 -10.85 5.36
N VAL A 223 2.04 -9.89 5.35
CA VAL A 223 1.76 -9.07 4.17
C VAL A 223 2.71 -7.88 4.21
N VAL A 224 3.43 -7.62 3.11
CA VAL A 224 4.24 -6.41 2.90
C VAL A 224 3.63 -5.62 1.74
N PHE A 225 2.71 -4.72 2.06
CA PHE A 225 1.98 -3.94 1.06
C PHE A 225 2.75 -2.65 0.76
N LEU A 226 3.19 -2.48 -0.48
CA LEU A 226 3.88 -1.29 -0.95
C LEU A 226 2.98 -0.51 -1.92
N ASN A 227 2.99 0.83 -1.79
CA ASN A 227 2.54 1.71 -2.85
C ASN A 227 3.59 1.74 -3.99
N ASP A 228 3.40 2.63 -4.96
CA ASP A 228 4.34 2.94 -6.02
C ASP A 228 5.50 3.84 -5.55
N VAL A 229 6.19 3.39 -4.51
CA VAL A 229 7.34 4.07 -3.91
C VAL A 229 8.66 3.56 -4.47
N LEU A 230 9.73 4.29 -4.22
CA LEU A 230 11.06 3.70 -4.22
C LEU A 230 11.41 3.07 -2.89
N ALA A 231 11.71 1.79 -2.95
CA ALA A 231 12.17 0.99 -1.83
C ALA A 231 13.49 0.31 -2.19
N CYS A 232 14.34 0.12 -1.19
CA CYS A 232 15.43 -0.83 -1.18
C CYS A 232 15.01 -2.14 -0.53
N ALA A 233 15.73 -3.23 -0.79
CA ALA A 233 15.43 -4.53 -0.18
C ALA A 233 15.49 -4.46 1.37
N GLU A 234 16.41 -3.66 1.93
CA GLU A 234 16.48 -3.44 3.38
C GLU A 234 15.24 -2.73 3.96
N ASP A 235 14.60 -1.83 3.21
CA ASP A 235 13.36 -1.16 3.65
C ASP A 235 12.24 -2.19 3.87
N ILE A 236 12.10 -3.11 2.92
CA ILE A 236 11.12 -4.21 2.94
C ILE A 236 11.39 -5.17 4.10
N LEU A 237 12.64 -5.61 4.23
CA LEU A 237 13.03 -6.57 5.26
C LEU A 237 12.94 -5.97 6.66
N GLU A 238 13.25 -4.68 6.82
CA GLU A 238 13.15 -4.00 8.12
C GLU A 238 11.70 -3.87 8.59
N LEU A 239 10.75 -3.53 7.71
CA LEU A 239 9.32 -3.50 8.09
C LEU A 239 8.86 -4.88 8.59
N ALA A 240 9.21 -5.94 7.88
CA ALA A 240 8.88 -7.31 8.26
C ALA A 240 9.60 -7.77 9.54
N LEU A 241 10.86 -7.37 9.75
CA LEU A 241 11.63 -7.67 10.94
C LEU A 241 11.03 -6.98 12.17
N GLN A 242 10.73 -5.69 12.08
CA GLN A 242 10.15 -4.93 13.18
C GLN A 242 8.75 -5.44 13.55
N LEU A 243 7.95 -5.90 12.57
CA LEU A 243 6.68 -6.56 12.83
C LEU A 243 6.86 -7.76 13.78
N ARG A 244 7.88 -8.60 13.53
CA ARG A 244 8.20 -9.76 14.38
C ARG A 244 8.80 -9.35 15.72
N LEU A 245 9.81 -8.48 15.73
CA LEU A 245 10.54 -8.09 16.93
C LEU A 245 9.67 -7.37 17.96
N LEU A 246 8.79 -6.49 17.49
CA LEU A 246 7.89 -5.72 18.35
C LEU A 246 6.66 -6.54 18.79
N GLY A 247 6.42 -7.69 18.17
CA GLY A 247 5.16 -8.41 18.29
C GLY A 247 3.97 -7.60 17.80
N ALA A 248 4.20 -6.65 16.88
CA ALA A 248 3.22 -5.73 16.33
C ALA A 248 2.22 -6.45 15.42
N ASP A 249 1.04 -5.87 15.26
CA ASP A 249 0.02 -6.29 14.29
C ASP A 249 0.25 -5.66 12.93
N MET A 250 0.81 -4.43 12.92
CA MET A 250 1.16 -3.67 11.72
C MET A 250 2.36 -2.75 11.98
N THR A 251 3.26 -2.66 11.02
CA THR A 251 4.38 -1.70 10.97
C THR A 251 4.32 -0.89 9.68
N CYS A 252 4.58 0.41 9.76
CA CYS A 252 4.56 1.33 8.61
C CYS A 252 5.91 2.00 8.44
N ALA A 253 6.24 2.38 7.21
CA ALA A 253 7.36 3.25 6.90
C ALA A 253 7.07 4.72 7.23
N MET A 254 7.97 5.60 6.81
CA MET A 254 7.76 7.03 6.60
C MET A 254 7.88 7.34 5.10
N ASP A 255 7.15 8.35 4.62
CA ASP A 255 7.25 8.81 3.25
C ASP A 255 7.35 10.33 3.14
N TRP A 256 8.01 10.77 2.06
CA TRP A 256 8.54 12.13 1.99
C TRP A 256 8.29 12.76 0.62
N GLU A 257 7.89 14.04 0.66
CA GLU A 257 7.90 14.94 -0.48
C GLU A 257 9.28 15.57 -0.67
N ILE A 258 9.59 15.90 -1.93
CA ILE A 258 10.82 16.59 -2.30
C ILE A 258 10.62 18.09 -2.06
N THR A 259 10.89 18.52 -0.83
CA THR A 259 11.00 19.91 -0.38
C THR A 259 12.34 20.11 0.31
N GLU A 260 12.78 21.35 0.53
CA GLU A 260 13.99 21.64 1.31
C GLU A 260 13.64 22.30 2.66
N PRO A 261 13.74 21.58 3.81
CA PRO A 261 14.02 20.15 3.97
C PRO A 261 12.82 19.24 3.59
N PRO A 262 13.02 17.91 3.46
CA PRO A 262 11.95 16.97 3.10
C PRO A 262 10.76 17.05 4.05
N ARG A 263 9.54 17.00 3.50
CA ARG A 263 8.29 17.09 4.26
C ARG A 263 7.57 15.75 4.28
N PHE A 264 7.02 15.38 5.43
CA PHE A 264 6.21 14.17 5.56
C PHE A 264 4.97 14.25 4.65
N TYR A 265 4.79 13.25 3.78
CA TYR A 265 3.76 13.25 2.74
C TYR A 265 2.38 12.86 3.27
N ASP A 266 2.28 11.70 3.94
CA ASP A 266 1.00 11.05 4.23
C ASP A 266 0.28 11.59 5.48
N VAL A 267 0.30 12.92 5.68
CA VAL A 267 -0.31 13.58 6.84
C VAL A 267 -1.82 13.34 6.94
N TRP A 268 -2.50 13.13 5.81
CA TRP A 268 -3.94 12.86 5.81
C TRP A 268 -4.28 11.52 6.48
N ILE A 269 -3.40 10.52 6.38
CA ILE A 269 -3.60 9.16 6.92
C ILE A 269 -2.96 9.00 8.30
N GLY A 270 -1.77 9.57 8.50
CA GLY A 270 -1.03 9.45 9.76
C GLY A 270 -1.85 9.97 10.95
N ARG A 271 -2.10 9.11 11.93
CA ARG A 271 -2.68 9.49 13.22
C ARG A 271 -1.82 8.94 14.33
N SER A 272 -1.28 9.82 15.15
CA SER A 272 -0.46 9.44 16.29
C SER A 272 -1.28 8.67 17.32
N ILE A 273 -0.65 8.21 18.40
CA ILE A 273 -1.37 7.49 19.46
C ILE A 273 -2.35 8.39 20.22
N LEU A 274 -2.21 9.72 20.11
CA LEU A 274 -3.19 10.69 20.62
C LEU A 274 -4.35 10.95 19.65
N GLY A 275 -4.35 10.30 18.48
CA GLY A 275 -5.37 10.51 17.46
C GLY A 275 -5.20 11.79 16.63
N ASP A 276 -4.10 12.54 16.80
CA ASP A 276 -3.81 13.74 16.01
C ASP A 276 -3.00 13.42 14.74
N THR A 277 -2.94 14.34 13.78
CA THR A 277 -2.02 14.24 12.65
C THR A 277 -0.56 14.30 13.12
N PHE A 278 0.37 13.73 12.34
CA PHE A 278 1.80 13.73 12.72
C PHE A 278 2.41 15.12 12.81
N TRP A 279 1.81 16.12 12.18
CA TRP A 279 2.10 17.54 12.43
C TRP A 279 0.81 18.35 12.36
N ASP A 280 0.81 19.51 13.01
CA ASP A 280 -0.38 20.36 13.15
C ASP A 280 -0.69 21.12 11.85
N ILE A 281 -1.90 20.94 11.32
CA ILE A 281 -2.41 21.68 10.17
C ILE A 281 -3.26 22.85 10.69
N PRO A 282 -2.72 24.08 10.71
CA PRO A 282 -3.42 25.23 11.28
C PRO A 282 -4.69 25.58 10.48
N ALA A 283 -5.60 26.33 11.12
CA ALA A 283 -6.88 26.73 10.52
C ALA A 283 -6.75 27.57 9.24
N ASN A 284 -5.62 28.25 9.04
CA ASN A 284 -5.30 28.98 7.82
C ASN A 284 -4.75 28.06 6.69
N MET A 285 -4.66 26.75 6.93
CA MET A 285 -4.12 25.73 6.01
C MET A 285 -2.68 26.02 5.56
N SER A 286 -1.88 26.72 6.36
CA SER A 286 -0.45 26.88 6.08
C SER A 286 0.31 25.59 6.36
N TRP A 287 1.42 25.42 5.66
CA TRP A 287 2.31 24.27 5.80
C TRP A 287 3.55 24.61 6.65
N ASP A 288 3.50 25.70 7.41
CA ASP A 288 4.65 26.25 8.14
C ASP A 288 5.14 25.31 9.25
N LYS A 289 4.25 24.45 9.76
CA LYS A 289 4.53 23.46 10.81
C LYS A 289 4.86 22.07 10.26
N ALA A 290 4.99 21.91 8.94
CA ALA A 290 5.13 20.59 8.33
C ALA A 290 6.45 19.87 8.68
N LEU A 291 7.38 20.56 9.33
CA LEU A 291 8.63 20.01 9.84
C LEU A 291 8.58 19.69 11.34
N ASP A 292 7.57 20.19 12.05
CA ASP A 292 7.42 20.04 13.51
C ASP A 292 6.64 18.77 13.85
N LEU A 293 7.16 17.63 13.38
CA LEU A 293 6.54 16.32 13.59
C LEU A 293 6.44 15.98 15.08
N PHE A 294 5.27 15.54 15.52
CA PHE A 294 4.96 15.08 16.88
C PHE A 294 5.22 16.14 17.98
N SER A 295 5.09 17.42 17.64
CA SER A 295 5.35 18.53 18.57
C SER A 295 4.52 18.52 19.86
N ASN A 296 3.36 17.88 19.85
CA ASN A 296 2.49 17.66 21.01
C ASN A 296 2.76 16.33 21.74
N GLU A 297 3.73 15.52 21.30
CA GLU A 297 4.05 14.20 21.83
C GLU A 297 5.57 14.03 22.07
N PRO A 298 6.10 14.54 23.18
CA PRO A 298 7.55 14.58 23.43
C PRO A 298 8.25 13.21 23.35
N GLU A 299 7.60 12.14 23.83
CA GLU A 299 8.16 10.79 23.75
C GLU A 299 8.17 10.25 22.31
N THR A 300 7.10 10.48 21.53
CA THR A 300 7.04 10.12 20.11
C THR A 300 8.08 10.90 19.32
N ALA A 301 8.17 12.22 19.51
CA ALA A 301 9.18 13.08 18.90
C ALA A 301 10.61 12.62 19.22
N LYS A 302 10.87 12.25 20.48
CA LYS A 302 12.16 11.71 20.91
C LYS A 302 12.49 10.38 20.23
N ARG A 303 11.53 9.45 20.13
CA ARG A 303 11.75 8.16 19.44
C ARG A 303 11.96 8.36 17.95
N PHE A 304 11.16 9.22 17.32
CA PHE A 304 11.30 9.63 15.94
C PHE A 304 12.70 10.21 15.66
N GLY A 305 13.18 11.15 16.49
CA GLY A 305 14.51 11.75 16.35
C GLY A 305 15.69 10.79 16.59
N HIS A 306 15.45 9.62 17.18
CA HIS A 306 16.44 8.53 17.31
C HIS A 306 16.18 7.37 16.35
N HIS A 307 15.27 7.54 15.39
CA HIS A 307 14.84 6.50 14.44
C HIS A 307 14.35 5.20 15.11
N LEU A 308 13.81 5.29 16.32
CA LEU A 308 13.23 4.16 17.05
C LEU A 308 11.74 3.99 16.72
N PRO A 309 11.23 2.76 16.56
CA PRO A 309 9.82 2.53 16.31
C PRO A 309 8.91 3.12 17.39
N PHE A 310 7.73 3.62 17.04
CA PHE A 310 6.76 4.18 17.99
C PHE A 310 5.33 3.80 17.62
N GLN A 311 4.45 3.67 18.62
CA GLN A 311 3.05 3.31 18.42
C GLN A 311 2.25 4.48 17.84
N VAL A 312 1.29 4.16 16.98
CA VAL A 312 0.38 5.12 16.36
C VAL A 312 -1.04 4.56 16.32
N PHE A 313 -2.04 5.43 16.11
CA PHE A 313 -3.40 4.98 15.82
C PHE A 313 -3.52 4.49 14.37
N ALA A 314 -2.95 5.22 13.40
CA ALA A 314 -3.00 4.85 11.99
C ALA A 314 -1.75 5.33 11.23
N CYS A 315 -1.35 4.54 10.23
CA CYS A 315 -0.29 4.88 9.29
C CYS A 315 -0.43 4.04 8.01
N TRP A 316 0.15 4.53 6.91
CA TRP A 316 0.37 3.74 5.71
C TRP A 316 1.69 4.13 5.04
N ASN A 317 1.88 5.43 4.82
CA ASN A 317 3.17 6.09 4.62
C ASN A 317 4.02 5.42 3.53
N GLY A 318 3.40 5.14 2.38
CA GLY A 318 4.05 4.51 1.23
C GLY A 318 4.23 2.99 1.31
N GLY A 319 4.22 2.39 2.51
CA GLY A 319 4.29 0.94 2.63
C GLY A 319 4.28 0.42 4.06
N VAL A 320 3.71 -0.77 4.21
CA VAL A 320 3.41 -1.38 5.50
C VAL A 320 3.72 -2.87 5.51
N SER A 321 3.97 -3.43 6.68
CA SER A 321 3.90 -4.87 6.94
C SER A 321 2.84 -5.17 8.00
N PHE A 322 2.01 -6.20 7.82
CA PHE A 322 1.02 -6.59 8.82
C PHE A 322 0.74 -8.09 8.79
N ARG A 323 0.18 -8.62 9.88
CA ARG A 323 -0.17 -10.04 9.99
C ARG A 323 -1.33 -10.40 9.06
N MET A 324 -1.30 -11.59 8.47
CA MET A 324 -2.37 -12.09 7.60
C MET A 324 -3.67 -12.37 8.38
N GLN A 325 -3.57 -12.67 9.68
CA GLN A 325 -4.70 -13.05 10.54
C GLN A 325 -5.95 -12.17 10.38
N PRO A 326 -5.90 -10.83 10.49
CA PRO A 326 -7.11 -10.01 10.42
C PRO A 326 -7.82 -10.12 9.07
N LEU A 327 -7.07 -10.31 7.97
CA LEU A 327 -7.66 -10.54 6.64
C LEU A 327 -8.36 -11.90 6.54
N LEU A 328 -7.80 -12.95 7.15
CA LEU A 328 -8.45 -14.27 7.21
C LEU A 328 -9.73 -14.24 8.04
N GLU A 329 -9.79 -13.35 9.04
CA GLU A 329 -10.97 -13.06 9.86
C GLU A 329 -11.95 -12.06 9.20
N GLY A 330 -11.75 -11.74 7.92
CA GLY A 330 -12.68 -10.96 7.12
C GLY A 330 -12.46 -9.44 7.11
N LEU A 331 -11.34 -8.93 7.62
CA LEU A 331 -10.96 -7.52 7.44
C LEU A 331 -10.75 -7.21 5.95
N ARG A 332 -11.33 -6.12 5.46
CA ARG A 332 -11.15 -5.62 4.09
C ARG A 332 -11.05 -4.10 4.09
N PHE A 333 -10.40 -3.53 3.08
CA PHE A 333 -10.47 -2.09 2.85
C PHE A 333 -11.90 -1.68 2.47
N ARG A 334 -12.31 -0.47 2.83
CA ARG A 334 -13.65 0.04 2.53
C ARG A 334 -13.68 1.57 2.53
N ALA A 335 -14.79 2.11 2.04
CA ALA A 335 -15.16 3.50 2.24
C ALA A 335 -15.74 3.75 3.66
N PRO A 336 -15.83 5.02 4.10
CA PRO A 336 -16.50 5.39 5.33
C PRO A 336 -17.99 5.01 5.32
N ASN A 337 -18.52 4.67 6.48
CA ASN A 337 -19.94 4.44 6.71
C ASN A 337 -20.67 5.76 7.02
N PHE A 338 -20.99 6.52 5.96
CA PHE A 338 -21.63 7.83 6.10
C PHE A 338 -22.96 7.82 6.85
N THR A 339 -23.75 6.75 6.73
CA THR A 339 -25.05 6.63 7.42
C THR A 339 -24.89 6.40 8.92
N ALA A 340 -23.75 5.84 9.36
CA ALA A 340 -23.41 5.67 10.76
C ALA A 340 -22.56 6.82 11.32
N GLY A 341 -22.39 7.91 10.57
CA GLY A 341 -21.66 9.10 11.01
C GLY A 341 -20.14 8.93 11.06
N GLU A 342 -19.58 7.95 10.34
CA GLU A 342 -18.13 7.78 10.25
C GLU A 342 -17.50 8.90 9.39
N CYS A 343 -16.47 9.54 9.91
CA CYS A 343 -15.72 10.57 9.21
C CYS A 343 -15.22 10.15 7.82
N VAL A 344 -15.22 11.10 6.87
CA VAL A 344 -14.50 10.95 5.59
C VAL A 344 -13.00 10.84 5.84
N GLN A 345 -12.46 9.63 5.74
CA GLN A 345 -11.02 9.34 5.81
C GLN A 345 -10.62 8.35 4.74
N GLY A 346 -9.33 8.34 4.39
CA GLY A 346 -8.78 7.37 3.46
C GLY A 346 -8.96 5.93 3.96
N GLU A 347 -9.08 5.01 3.01
CA GLU A 347 -9.23 3.59 3.29
C GLU A 347 -8.13 2.97 4.17
N PRO A 348 -6.85 3.46 4.21
CA PRO A 348 -5.84 2.91 5.11
C PRO A 348 -6.07 3.30 6.57
N GLN A 349 -6.59 4.52 6.83
CA GLN A 349 -6.94 4.92 8.19
C GLN A 349 -8.14 4.11 8.70
N LEU A 350 -9.14 3.87 7.85
CA LEU A 350 -10.29 3.02 8.18
C LEU A 350 -9.87 1.55 8.42
N PHE A 351 -8.89 1.06 7.65
CA PHE A 351 -8.29 -0.25 7.87
C PHE A 351 -7.63 -0.34 9.25
N CYS A 352 -6.87 0.69 9.65
CA CYS A 352 -6.28 0.76 11.00
C CYS A 352 -7.35 0.83 12.10
N ALA A 353 -8.41 1.62 11.92
CA ALA A 353 -9.50 1.70 12.88
C ALA A 353 -10.22 0.35 13.05
N GLU A 354 -10.42 -0.42 11.97
CA GLU A 354 -10.94 -1.78 12.07
C GLU A 354 -9.96 -2.75 12.73
N LEU A 355 -8.64 -2.61 12.52
CA LEU A 355 -7.64 -3.39 13.27
C LEU A 355 -7.80 -3.15 14.78
N TRP A 356 -7.88 -1.89 15.21
CA TRP A 356 -8.13 -1.54 16.62
C TRP A 356 -9.42 -2.16 17.15
N TYR A 357 -10.53 -2.03 16.39
CA TYR A 357 -11.83 -2.58 16.78
C TYR A 357 -11.83 -4.11 16.90
N ARG A 358 -11.00 -4.79 16.10
CA ARG A 358 -10.82 -6.26 16.15
C ARG A 358 -9.77 -6.72 17.16
N GLY A 359 -9.17 -5.81 17.94
CA GLY A 359 -8.15 -6.14 18.95
C GLY A 359 -6.72 -6.25 18.42
N HIS A 360 -6.46 -5.81 17.19
CA HIS A 360 -5.15 -5.78 16.52
C HIS A 360 -4.50 -4.38 16.56
N GLY A 361 -4.53 -3.74 17.72
CA GLY A 361 -4.12 -2.35 17.91
C GLY A 361 -2.60 -2.08 18.02
N LYS A 362 -1.74 -3.10 17.88
CA LYS A 362 -0.29 -2.88 17.98
C LYS A 362 0.27 -2.38 16.65
N ILE A 363 -0.05 -1.14 16.31
CA ILE A 363 0.36 -0.47 15.08
C ILE A 363 1.53 0.46 15.38
N ALA A 364 2.63 0.33 14.64
CA ALA A 364 3.83 1.14 14.86
C ALA A 364 4.38 1.72 13.55
N VAL A 365 4.97 2.92 13.64
CA VAL A 365 5.83 3.45 12.59
C VAL A 365 7.27 3.00 12.85
N VAL A 366 8.00 2.66 11.79
CA VAL A 366 9.43 2.34 11.79
C VAL A 366 10.16 3.49 11.08
N PRO A 367 10.59 4.54 11.80
CA PRO A 367 11.15 5.77 11.19
C PRO A 367 12.56 5.60 10.58
N ALA A 368 13.14 4.40 10.68
CA ALA A 368 14.34 4.04 9.92
C ALA A 368 14.03 3.73 8.44
N VAL A 369 12.77 3.37 8.12
CA VAL A 369 12.33 3.04 6.75
C VAL A 369 11.71 4.28 6.11
N ASN A 370 12.31 4.75 5.02
CA ASN A 370 11.96 6.03 4.41
C ASN A 370 11.76 5.90 2.90
N PHE A 371 10.61 6.35 2.40
CA PHE A 371 10.20 6.26 0.99
C PHE A 371 10.08 7.62 0.30
N GLY A 372 10.20 7.60 -1.02
CA GLY A 372 9.90 8.72 -1.92
C GLY A 372 9.24 8.23 -3.23
N TYR A 373 8.64 9.14 -4.00
CA TYR A 373 7.69 8.80 -5.08
C TYR A 373 8.06 9.24 -6.52
N SER A 374 9.08 10.09 -6.75
CA SER A 374 9.44 10.55 -8.12
C SER A 374 10.93 10.55 -8.51
N ASN A 375 11.25 10.20 -9.77
CA ASN A 375 12.61 10.03 -10.35
C ASN A 375 13.54 11.21 -10.11
N GLY A 376 13.01 12.43 -10.08
CA GLY A 376 13.80 13.64 -9.89
C GLY A 376 14.33 13.91 -8.47
N GLY A 377 13.93 13.14 -7.44
CA GLY A 377 14.35 13.42 -6.07
C GLY A 377 14.53 12.20 -5.17
N TYR A 378 14.94 11.07 -5.74
CA TYR A 378 15.18 9.84 -5.00
C TYR A 378 16.46 9.82 -4.19
N ASP A 379 17.58 10.16 -4.85
CA ASP A 379 18.84 10.39 -4.14
C ASP A 379 18.67 11.52 -3.15
N TYR A 380 17.80 12.50 -3.46
CA TYR A 380 17.48 13.58 -2.53
C TYR A 380 16.84 13.05 -1.24
N ILE A 381 15.80 12.23 -1.30
CA ILE A 381 15.19 11.66 -0.10
C ILE A 381 16.22 10.82 0.66
N LYS A 382 16.80 9.78 0.07
CA LYS A 382 17.74 8.91 0.80
C LYS A 382 18.96 9.67 1.34
N LYS A 383 19.47 10.70 0.65
CA LYS A 383 20.57 11.55 1.15
C LYS A 383 20.17 12.40 2.36
N ASN A 384 18.92 12.87 2.43
CA ASN A 384 18.48 13.78 3.49
C ASN A 384 17.80 13.07 4.67
N VAL A 385 17.16 11.91 4.46
CA VAL A 385 16.48 11.14 5.53
C VAL A 385 17.12 9.78 5.82
N GLY A 386 18.12 9.38 5.04
CA GLY A 386 18.95 8.19 5.28
C GLY A 386 18.36 6.87 4.76
N PHE A 387 19.23 5.87 4.70
CA PHE A 387 18.91 4.46 4.48
C PHE A 387 18.64 3.75 5.82
N VAL A 388 17.97 2.59 5.79
CA VAL A 388 17.77 1.79 7.00
C VAL A 388 19.10 1.48 7.68
N SER A 389 20.10 1.06 6.90
CA SER A 389 21.45 0.73 7.38
C SER A 389 22.23 1.89 8.00
N ASP A 390 21.79 3.14 7.83
CA ASP A 390 22.36 4.30 8.54
C ASP A 390 21.85 4.38 9.98
N TRP A 391 20.60 3.94 10.21
CA TRP A 391 19.89 4.13 11.48
C TRP A 391 19.91 2.92 12.41
N VAL A 392 19.99 1.72 11.84
CA VAL A 392 19.74 0.49 12.62
C VAL A 392 20.99 -0.18 13.21
N ARG A 393 22.19 0.35 12.96
CA ARG A 393 23.46 -0.26 13.42
C ARG A 393 23.54 -0.39 14.94
N ASP A 394 23.09 0.64 15.65
CA ASP A 394 23.13 0.71 17.11
C ASP A 394 21.79 0.34 17.75
N GLN A 395 20.79 -0.07 16.95
CA GLN A 395 19.49 -0.48 17.47
C GLN A 395 19.55 -1.90 18.00
N SER A 396 19.20 -2.05 19.28
CA SER A 396 19.01 -3.34 19.93
C SER A 396 17.52 -3.67 20.05
N PRO A 397 17.14 -4.96 20.19
CA PRO A 397 15.76 -5.33 20.53
C PRO A 397 15.24 -4.63 21.79
N THR A 398 16.13 -4.41 22.77
CA THR A 398 15.79 -3.71 24.02
C THR A 398 15.47 -2.23 23.82
N THR A 399 16.18 -1.52 22.94
CA THR A 399 15.92 -0.10 22.66
C THR A 399 14.71 0.11 21.76
N SER A 400 14.33 -0.92 20.99
CA SER A 400 13.19 -0.87 20.06
C SER A 400 11.85 -1.15 20.74
N HIS A 401 11.84 -1.69 21.97
CA HIS A 401 10.61 -2.03 22.70
C HIS A 401 9.63 -0.85 22.80
N ILE A 402 8.35 -1.14 22.59
CA ILE A 402 7.23 -0.20 22.71
C ILE A 402 6.34 -0.65 23.87
N ASN A 403 6.03 0.26 24.79
CA ASN A 403 5.01 0.05 25.80
C ASN A 403 3.64 0.30 25.16
N TRP A 404 2.99 -0.76 24.69
CA TRP A 404 1.72 -0.67 23.98
C TRP A 404 0.59 -0.14 24.89
N VAL A 405 -0.14 0.86 24.40
CA VAL A 405 -1.35 1.41 25.02
C VAL A 405 -2.59 1.13 24.16
N GLY A 406 -3.77 1.33 24.75
CA GLY A 406 -5.06 1.23 24.03
C GLY A 406 -5.27 2.36 23.01
N PRO A 407 -6.38 2.33 22.26
CA PRO A 407 -6.71 3.40 21.32
C PRO A 407 -6.96 4.72 22.07
N PRO A 408 -6.78 5.89 21.43
CA PRO A 408 -7.21 7.17 22.00
C PRO A 408 -8.73 7.22 22.10
N ASP A 409 -9.28 8.08 22.97
CA ASP A 409 -10.74 8.27 23.07
C ASP A 409 -11.32 8.83 21.76
N GLU A 410 -10.60 9.78 21.15
CA GLU A 410 -11.00 10.46 19.93
C GLU A 410 -9.87 10.51 18.89
N VAL A 411 -10.23 10.64 17.62
CA VAL A 411 -9.31 10.79 16.50
C VAL A 411 -9.73 11.98 15.65
N LYS A 412 -8.73 12.75 15.17
CA LYS A 412 -8.95 13.91 14.31
C LYS A 412 -9.52 13.49 12.96
N CYS A 413 -10.72 13.99 12.67
CA CYS A 413 -11.38 13.99 11.39
C CYS A 413 -10.97 15.21 10.56
N ILE A 414 -10.83 15.04 9.24
CA ILE A 414 -10.42 16.09 8.29
C ILE A 414 -11.33 15.99 7.06
N GLU A 415 -12.31 16.89 6.97
CA GLU A 415 -13.35 16.84 5.92
C GLU A 415 -13.90 18.24 5.59
N PRO A 416 -13.39 18.95 4.57
CA PRO A 416 -12.06 18.90 3.93
C PRO A 416 -10.96 19.52 4.82
N TRP A 417 -9.74 19.82 4.31
CA TRP A 417 -8.64 20.42 5.11
C TRP A 417 -9.02 21.65 5.95
N SER A 418 -10.02 22.43 5.49
CA SER A 418 -10.54 23.61 6.19
C SER A 418 -11.51 23.29 7.35
N LYS A 419 -11.93 22.04 7.49
CA LYS A 419 -12.83 21.57 8.56
C LYS A 419 -12.23 20.34 9.22
N GLN A 420 -11.65 20.57 10.38
CA GLN A 420 -11.08 19.54 11.24
C GLN A 420 -11.87 19.49 12.55
N PHE A 421 -12.17 18.31 13.04
CA PHE A 421 -12.88 18.10 14.30
C PHE A 421 -12.50 16.76 14.91
N TRP A 422 -12.73 16.59 16.20
CA TRP A 422 -12.50 15.34 16.92
C TRP A 422 -13.80 14.54 16.99
N GLN A 423 -13.66 13.21 16.94
CA GLN A 423 -14.77 12.28 17.08
C GLN A 423 -14.28 10.99 17.76
N PRO A 424 -15.17 10.19 18.36
CA PRO A 424 -14.80 8.88 18.90
C PRO A 424 -14.04 8.03 17.86
N TRP A 425 -12.95 7.39 18.28
CA TRP A 425 -12.07 6.65 17.36
C TRP A 425 -12.78 5.50 16.63
N ASN A 426 -13.81 4.94 17.25
CA ASN A 426 -14.62 3.82 16.76
C ASN A 426 -15.99 4.26 16.18
N ALA A 427 -16.18 5.57 15.96
CA ALA A 427 -17.41 6.10 15.37
C ALA A 427 -17.75 5.36 14.05
N GLY A 428 -18.99 4.87 13.94
CA GLY A 428 -19.48 4.15 12.78
C GLY A 428 -19.14 2.65 12.69
N LEU A 429 -18.28 2.14 13.59
CA LEU A 429 -17.95 0.70 13.69
C LEU A 429 -18.95 -0.06 14.58
N GLU A 430 -19.50 0.59 15.60
CA GLU A 430 -20.43 -0.02 16.57
C GLU A 430 -21.78 -0.41 15.94
N ALA A 431 -22.22 0.31 14.89
CA ALA A 431 -23.48 0.06 14.20
C ALA A 431 -23.50 -1.24 13.35
N ARG A 432 -22.45 -2.05 13.42
CA ARG A 432 -22.29 -3.31 12.65
C ARG A 432 -22.45 -4.59 13.48
N GLN A 433 -22.83 -4.48 14.76
CA GLN A 433 -23.15 -5.65 15.60
C GLN A 433 -24.53 -6.22 15.30
#